data_AF-A0A920NXW0-F1
#
_entry.id   AF-A0A920NXW0-F1
#
_cell.length_a   1.000
_cell.length_b   1.000
_cell.length_c   1.000
_cell.angle_alpha   90.00
_cell.angle_beta   90.00
_cell.angle_gamma   90.00
#
_symmetry.space_group_name_H-M   'P 1'
#
loop_
_entity.id
_entity.type
_entity.pdbx_description
1 polymer ?
#
loop_
_entity_poly.entity_id
_entity_poly.type
_entity_poly.pdbx_seq_one_letter_code
_entity_poly.pdbx_strand_id
1 'polypeptide(L)' 'MFMDPFTSHNTVVLFCDILDAIKKDPYERDPRGVAKKAEEYLKASGIGDKAFFWT' A
#
# COMPACT_ATOMS: atom_id res chain seq x y z
N MET A 1 9.58 4.48 3.27
CA MET A 1 10.98 4.32 2.85
C MET A 1 11.83 4.44 4.08
N PHE A 2 12.66 3.44 4.36
CA PHE A 2 13.59 3.49 5.50
C PHE A 2 14.94 2.92 5.07
N MET A 3 16.00 3.36 5.73
CA MET A 3 17.35 2.83 5.51
C MET A 3 17.45 1.51 6.27
N ASP A 4 17.81 0.43 5.58
CA ASP A 4 17.98 -0.86 6.23
C ASP A 4 19.19 -0.81 7.19
N PRO A 5 19.02 -1.08 8.49
CA PRO A 5 20.11 -0.96 9.46
C PRO A 5 20.99 -2.21 9.56
N PHE A 6 20.70 -3.27 8.81
CA PHE A 6 21.38 -4.57 8.95
C PHE A 6 22.33 -4.89 7.80
N THR A 7 22.16 -4.25 6.64
CA THR A 7 23.05 -4.41 5.49
C THR A 7 24.32 -3.59 5.65
N SER A 8 25.49 -4.21 5.39
CA SER A 8 26.80 -3.54 5.48
C SER A 8 27.01 -2.45 4.43
N HIS A 9 26.22 -2.46 3.36
CA HIS A 9 26.17 -1.39 2.36
C HIS A 9 24.87 -0.62 2.52
N ASN A 10 24.91 0.69 2.30
CA ASN A 10 23.72 1.54 2.40
C ASN A 10 22.65 1.08 1.40
N THR A 11 21.66 0.34 1.89
CA THR A 11 20.49 -0.06 1.11
C THR A 11 19.23 0.63 1.63
N VAL A 12 18.34 0.94 0.70
CA VAL A 12 17.07 1.60 0.99
C VAL A 12 15.94 0.61 0.76
N VAL A 13 15.07 0.46 1.75
CA VAL A 13 13.83 -0.30 1.61
C VAL A 13 12.74 0.61 1.07
N LEU A 14 12.23 0.24 -0.11
CA LEU A 14 11.12 0.89 -0.79
C LEU A 14 9.91 -0.04 -0.77
N PHE A 15 8.74 0.52 -0.48
CA PHE A 15 7.47 -0.17 -0.64
C PHE A 15 6.95 0.12 -2.05
N CYS A 16 6.75 -0.93 -2.86
CA CYS A 16 6.36 -0.82 -4.27
C CYS A 16 5.12 -1.65 -4.56
N ASP A 17 4.06 -1.04 -5.09
CA ASP A 17 2.82 -1.73 -5.45
C ASP A 17 2.96 -2.47 -6.79
N ILE A 18 2.17 -3.53 -6.96
CA ILE A 18 2.16 -4.33 -8.19
C ILE A 18 1.11 -3.75 -9.15
N LEU A 19 1.59 -3.32 -10.32
CA LEU A 19 0.75 -2.82 -11.42
C LEU A 19 0.79 -3.82 -12.58
N ASP A 20 -0.36 -4.02 -13.22
CA ASP A 20 -0.44 -4.80 -14.46
C ASP A 20 0.36 -4.11 -15.58
N ALA A 21 1.28 -4.83 -16.22
CA ALA A 21 2.17 -4.27 -17.24
C ALA A 21 1.44 -3.81 -18.52
N ILE A 22 0.24 -4.34 -18.79
CA ILE A 22 -0.52 -4.07 -20.01
C ILE A 22 -1.61 -3.04 -19.73
N LYS A 23 -2.41 -3.27 -18.68
CA LYS A 23 -3.56 -2.41 -18.36
C LYS A 23 -3.23 -1.24 -17.44
N LYS A 24 -2.06 -1.27 -16.77
CA LYS A 24 -1.67 -0.33 -15.70
C LYS A 24 -2.67 -0.29 -14.54
N ASP A 25 -3.53 -1.30 -14.46
CA ASP A 25 -4.49 -1.42 -13.38
C ASP A 25 -3.81 -1.96 -12.11
N PRO A 26 -4.28 -1.54 -10.92
CA PRO A 26 -3.84 -2.11 -9.66
C PRO A 26 -4.14 -3.60 -9.63
N TYR A 27 -3.11 -4.42 -9.38
CA TYR A 27 -3.26 -5.87 -9.37
C TYR A 27 -4.24 -6.31 -8.27
N GLU A 28 -5.32 -7.01 -8.64
CA GLU A 28 -6.40 -7.36 -7.70
C GLU A 28 -5.96 -8.29 -6.56
N ARG A 29 -4.86 -9.02 -6.74
CA ARG A 29 -4.30 -9.89 -5.69
C ARG A 29 -3.16 -9.23 -4.90
N ASP A 30 -2.84 -7.96 -5.16
CA ASP A 30 -1.91 -7.22 -4.30
C ASP A 30 -2.66 -6.81 -3.02
N PRO A 31 -2.28 -7.35 -1.84
CA PRO A 31 -2.93 -7.00 -0.58
C PRO A 31 -2.84 -5.50 -0.27
N ARG A 32 -1.81 -4.79 -0.77
CA ARG A 32 -1.66 -3.34 -0.59
C ARG A 32 -2.60 -2.55 -1.49
N GLY A 33 -2.84 -3.02 -2.71
CA GLY A 33 -3.85 -2.46 -3.61
C GLY A 33 -5.26 -2.59 -3.02
N VAL A 34 -5.57 -3.75 -2.42
CA VAL A 34 -6.85 -3.98 -1.74
C VAL A 34 -7.03 -3.08 -0.52
N ALA A 35 -5.99 -2.91 0.30
CA ALA A 35 -6.05 -2.01 1.47
C ALA A 35 -6.37 -0.56 1.08
N LYS A 36 -5.71 -0.03 0.03
CA LYS A 36 -5.99 1.32 -0.49
C LYS A 36 -7.43 1.46 -1.00
N LYS A 37 -7.93 0.47 -1.76
CA LYS A 37 -9.33 0.44 -2.22
C LYS A 37 -10.31 0.41 -1.05
N ALA A 38 -9.99 -0.31 0.03
CA ALA A 38 -10.83 -0.36 1.23
C ALA A 38 -10.87 0.99 1.97
N GLU A 39 -9.75 1.70 2.07
CA GLU A 39 -9.71 3.07 2.62
C GLU A 39 -10.52 4.06 1.76
N GLU A 40 -10.41 3.97 0.43
CA GLU A 40 -11.21 4.77 -0.49
C GLU A 40 -12.70 4.47 -0.38
N TYR A 41 -13.08 3.19 -0.26
CA TYR A 41 -14.46 2.77 -0.06
C TYR A 41 -15.03 3.30 1.26
N LEU A 42 -14.24 3.27 2.34
CA LEU A 42 -14.65 3.81 3.64
C LEU A 42 -14.97 5.31 3.55
N LYS A 43 -14.14 6.09 2.86
CA LYS A 43 -14.41 7.51 2.59
C LYS A 43 -15.63 7.72 1.69
N ALA A 44 -15.77 6.93 0.62
CA ALA A 44 -16.88 7.03 -0.32
C ALA A 44 -18.23 6.66 0.34
N SER A 45 -18.23 5.75 1.30
CA SER A 45 -19.42 5.34 2.04
C SER A 45 -19.97 6.43 2.99
N GLY A 46 -19.17 7.44 3.32
CA GLY A 46 -19.56 8.54 4.21
C GLY A 46 -19.70 8.14 5.69
N ILE A 47 -19.31 6.91 6.05
CA ILE A 47 -19.40 6.37 7.42
C ILE A 47 -18.24 6.88 8.29
N GLY A 48 -17.11 7.25 7.68
CA GLY A 48 -15.96 7.86 8.35
C GLY A 48 -14.80 8.19 7.41
N ASP A 49 -13.86 9.02 7.87
CA ASP A 49 -12.75 9.52 7.03
C ASP A 49 -11.47 8.67 7.10
N LYS A 50 -11.19 8.05 8.26
CA LYS A 50 -9.97 7.27 8.51
C LYS A 50 -10.24 6.10 9.46
N ALA A 51 -9.77 4.92 9.09
CA ALA A 51 -9.71 3.77 9.97
C ALA A 51 -8.31 3.70 10.60
N PHE A 52 -8.23 3.89 11.92
CA PHE A 52 -6.99 3.70 12.66
C PHE A 52 -6.93 2.27 13.19
N PHE A 53 -5.99 1.49 12.66
CA PHE A 53 -5.71 0.15 13.17
C PHE A 53 -4.69 0.28 14.29
N TRP A 54 -5.15 0.11 15.54
CA TRP A 54 -4.28 0.12 16.72
C TRP A 54 -4.09 -1.31 17.19
N THR A 55 -3.09 -1.98 16.63
CA THR A 55 -2.40 -3.16 17.18
C THR A 55 -0.99 -3.16 16.61
#